data_AF-A0AAW5SI35-F1
#
_entry.id   AF-A0AAW5SI35-F1
#
_cell.length_a   1.000
_cell.length_b   1.000
_cell.length_c   1.000
_cell.angle_alpha   90.00
_cell.angle_beta   90.00
_cell.angle_gamma   90.00
#
_symmetry.space_group_name_H-M   'P 1'
#
loop_
_entity.id
_entity.type
_entity.pdbx_description
1 polymer ?
#
loop_
_entity_poly.entity_id
_entity_poly.type
_entity_poly.pdbx_seq_one_letter_code
_entity_poly.pdbx_strand_id
1 'polypeptide(L)'
;MAGEKGSEESAAGISEREEQLVDRNARAIEIDRDLDAIVKGAHDSMLDYRERLDRISAEIEQHVSTMQSQLSDTPMGTAELHRFLLAKQQQIATILAEAQADASRRREQLARLNYPNRLDR
;
A
#
# COMPACT_ATOMS: atom_id res chain seq x y z
N MET A 1 60.06 -17.86 8.00
CA MET A 1 58.92 -17.99 7.06
C MET A 1 57.57 -18.32 7.73
N ALA A 2 57.47 -18.42 9.07
CA ALA A 2 56.17 -18.69 9.73
C ALA A 2 55.33 -17.41 10.00
N GLY A 3 55.96 -16.23 10.15
CA GLY A 3 55.27 -14.98 10.44
C GLY A 3 54.56 -14.32 9.24
N GLU A 4 54.99 -14.64 8.02
CA GLU A 4 54.46 -14.04 6.78
C GLU A 4 53.14 -14.71 6.37
N LYS A 5 53.07 -16.05 6.48
CA LYS A 5 51.83 -16.81 6.24
C LYS A 5 50.69 -16.45 7.20
N GLY A 6 50.98 -16.20 8.48
CA GLY A 6 49.97 -15.81 9.47
C GLY A 6 49.43 -14.38 9.25
N SER A 7 50.23 -13.50 8.66
CA SER A 7 49.81 -12.14 8.29
C SER A 7 48.93 -12.16 7.03
N GLU A 8 49.24 -13.01 6.06
CA GLU A 8 48.46 -13.19 4.83
C GLU A 8 47.09 -13.87 5.10
N GLU A 9 47.03 -14.90 5.94
CA GLU A 9 45.78 -15.53 6.36
C GLU A 9 44.88 -14.58 7.16
N SER A 10 45.48 -13.72 8.01
CA SER A 10 44.73 -12.71 8.76
C SER A 10 44.19 -11.60 7.86
N ALA A 11 44.98 -11.14 6.88
CA ALA A 11 44.55 -10.16 5.89
C ALA A 11 43.44 -10.71 4.98
N ALA A 12 43.54 -11.97 4.54
CA ALA A 12 42.50 -12.64 3.77
C ALA A 12 41.20 -12.78 4.57
N GLY A 13 41.28 -13.20 5.84
CA GLY A 13 40.11 -13.32 6.72
C GLY A 13 39.47 -11.98 7.11
N ILE A 14 40.20 -10.86 7.04
CA ILE A 14 39.63 -9.51 7.17
C ILE A 14 38.89 -9.13 5.89
N SER A 15 39.52 -9.32 4.72
CA SER A 15 38.91 -8.99 3.42
C SER A 15 37.61 -9.76 3.18
N GLU A 16 37.55 -11.03 3.54
CA GLU A 16 36.33 -11.85 3.40
C GLU A 16 35.18 -11.32 4.29
N ARG A 17 35.49 -10.86 5.51
CA ARG A 17 34.49 -10.25 6.39
C ARG A 17 34.03 -8.89 5.89
N GLU A 18 34.94 -8.09 5.33
CA GLU A 18 34.59 -6.80 4.71
C GLU A 18 33.65 -7.00 3.53
N GLU A 19 33.93 -7.97 2.65
CA GLU A 19 33.05 -8.32 1.53
C GLU A 19 31.66 -8.77 2.00
N GLN A 20 31.59 -9.65 3.00
CA GLN A 20 30.32 -10.06 3.61
C GLN A 20 29.54 -8.88 4.23
N LEU A 21 30.23 -7.91 4.83
CA LEU A 21 29.60 -6.72 5.40
C LEU A 21 29.07 -5.78 4.30
N VAL A 22 29.83 -5.60 3.23
CA VAL A 22 29.41 -4.82 2.05
C VAL A 22 28.17 -5.43 1.44
N ASP A 23 28.15 -6.76 1.23
CA ASP A 23 27.00 -7.48 0.69
C ASP A 23 25.76 -7.35 1.58
N ARG A 24 25.93 -7.50 2.90
CA ARG A 24 24.83 -7.33 3.85
C ARG A 24 24.29 -5.90 3.84
N ASN A 25 25.16 -4.90 3.77
CA ASN A 25 24.75 -3.50 3.73
C ASN A 25 24.01 -3.17 2.43
N ALA A 26 24.52 -3.66 1.29
CA ALA A 26 23.86 -3.51 -0.01
C ALA A 26 22.44 -4.12 0.01
N ARG A 27 22.29 -5.35 0.53
CA ARG A 27 20.98 -6.00 0.69
C ARG A 27 20.05 -5.23 1.63
N ALA A 28 20.57 -4.69 2.73
CA ALA A 28 19.77 -3.89 3.66
C ALA A 28 19.23 -2.62 2.99
N ILE A 29 20.07 -1.91 2.22
CA ILE A 29 19.67 -0.72 1.46
C ILE A 29 18.58 -1.05 0.43
N GLU A 30 18.67 -2.20 -0.25
CA GLU A 30 17.64 -2.65 -1.20
C GLU A 30 16.31 -2.91 -0.50
N ILE A 31 16.33 -3.63 0.63
CA ILE A 31 15.13 -3.90 1.43
C ILE A 31 14.49 -2.60 1.92
N ASP A 32 15.29 -1.63 2.39
CA ASP A 32 14.80 -0.34 2.87
C ASP A 32 14.13 0.47 1.74
N ARG A 33 14.71 0.45 0.53
CA ARG A 33 14.11 1.11 -0.64
C ARG A 33 12.79 0.47 -1.05
N ASP A 34 12.73 -0.86 -1.05
CA ASP A 34 11.49 -1.59 -1.36
C ASP A 34 10.41 -1.31 -0.31
N LEU A 35 10.78 -1.27 0.96
CA LEU A 35 9.88 -0.92 2.05
C LEU A 35 9.32 0.50 1.90
N ASP A 36 10.18 1.49 1.63
CA ASP A 36 9.78 2.88 1.40
C ASP A 36 8.80 2.99 0.21
N ALA A 37 9.09 2.29 -0.89
CA ALA A 37 8.22 2.25 -2.06
C ALA A 37 6.84 1.64 -1.75
N ILE A 38 6.79 0.54 -0.99
CA ILE A 38 5.53 -0.10 -0.59
C ILE A 38 4.69 0.83 0.29
N VAL A 39 5.32 1.49 1.28
CA VAL A 39 4.64 2.38 2.22
C VAL A 39 4.12 3.63 1.53
N LYS A 40 4.94 4.29 0.70
CA LYS A 40 4.52 5.46 -0.09
C LYS A 40 3.36 5.12 -1.01
N GLY A 41 3.49 4.03 -1.78
CA GLY A 41 2.39 3.59 -2.64
C GLY A 41 1.11 3.29 -1.86
N ALA A 42 1.22 2.78 -0.62
CA ALA A 42 0.07 2.47 0.22
C ALA A 42 -0.64 3.75 0.64
N HIS A 43 0.13 4.72 1.10
CA HIS A 43 -0.37 6.04 1.45
C HIS A 43 -1.07 6.71 0.28
N ASP A 44 -0.44 6.72 -0.90
CA ASP A 44 -0.99 7.36 -2.10
C ASP A 44 -2.30 6.68 -2.55
N SER A 45 -2.36 5.34 -2.48
CA SER A 45 -3.59 4.60 -2.79
C SER A 45 -4.70 4.89 -1.78
N MET A 46 -4.38 4.99 -0.48
CA MET A 46 -5.35 5.34 0.55
C MET A 46 -5.92 6.75 0.35
N LEU A 47 -5.10 7.71 -0.08
CA LEU A 47 -5.56 9.05 -0.44
C LEU A 47 -6.50 9.00 -1.65
N ASP A 48 -6.16 8.26 -2.71
CA ASP A 48 -7.05 8.10 -3.88
C ASP A 48 -8.41 7.50 -3.50
N TYR A 49 -8.43 6.40 -2.73
CA TYR A 49 -9.69 5.79 -2.28
C TYR A 49 -10.53 6.75 -1.45
N ARG A 50 -9.89 7.52 -0.56
CA ARG A 50 -10.56 8.56 0.22
C ARG A 50 -11.16 9.64 -0.68
N GLU A 51 -10.39 10.19 -1.61
CA GLU A 51 -10.88 11.24 -2.53
C GLU A 51 -12.06 10.75 -3.38
N ARG A 52 -12.04 9.48 -3.79
CA ARG A 52 -13.16 8.85 -4.50
C ARG A 52 -14.42 8.73 -3.63
N LEU A 53 -14.27 8.38 -2.35
CA LEU A 53 -15.39 8.35 -1.40
C LEU A 53 -15.90 9.77 -1.10
N ASP A 54 -15.02 10.74 -0.91
CA ASP A 54 -15.39 12.14 -0.67
C ASP A 54 -16.17 12.71 -1.87
N ARG A 55 -15.79 12.35 -3.10
CA ARG A 55 -16.55 12.69 -4.31
C ARG A 55 -17.96 12.10 -4.31
N ILE A 56 -18.11 10.83 -3.93
CA ILE A 56 -19.44 10.19 -3.81
C ILE A 56 -20.29 10.91 -2.76
N SER A 57 -19.71 11.27 -1.62
CA SER A 57 -20.42 12.03 -0.57
C SER A 57 -20.91 13.37 -1.10
N ALA A 58 -20.06 14.14 -1.78
CA ALA A 58 -20.42 15.42 -2.37
C ALA A 58 -21.54 15.28 -3.42
N GLU A 59 -21.48 14.25 -4.27
CA GLU A 59 -22.52 13.96 -5.26
C GLU A 59 -23.86 13.61 -4.61
N ILE A 60 -23.84 12.86 -3.50
CA ILE A 60 -25.06 12.56 -2.72
C ILE A 60 -25.65 13.83 -2.13
N GLU A 61 -24.83 14.65 -1.47
CA GLU A 61 -25.27 15.91 -0.86
C GLU A 61 -25.89 16.86 -1.91
N GLN A 62 -25.23 17.01 -3.05
CA GLN A 62 -25.73 17.83 -4.15
C GLN A 62 -27.06 17.30 -4.70
N HIS A 63 -27.18 15.98 -4.89
CA HIS A 63 -28.39 15.38 -5.43
C HIS A 63 -29.57 15.53 -4.45
N VAL A 64 -29.34 15.29 -3.15
CA VAL A 64 -30.36 15.48 -2.10
C VAL A 64 -30.83 16.93 -2.04
N SER A 65 -29.90 17.90 -2.08
CA SER A 65 -30.25 19.32 -2.09
C SER A 65 -31.08 19.70 -3.33
N THR A 66 -30.72 19.17 -4.50
CA THR A 66 -31.45 19.39 -5.75
C THR A 66 -32.87 18.82 -5.67
N MET A 67 -33.02 17.58 -5.19
CA MET A 67 -34.33 16.94 -5.06
C MET A 67 -35.25 17.67 -4.07
N GLN A 68 -34.72 18.12 -2.93
CA GLN A 68 -35.48 18.91 -1.96
C GLN A 68 -36.03 20.21 -2.57
N SER A 69 -35.31 20.80 -3.51
CA SER A 69 -35.73 22.03 -4.18
C SER A 69 -36.71 21.83 -5.34
N GLN A 70 -36.81 20.62 -5.91
CA GLN A 70 -37.50 20.38 -7.19
C GLN A 70 -38.64 19.36 -7.15
N LEU A 71 -38.63 18.38 -6.24
CA LEU A 71 -39.42 17.15 -6.39
C LEU A 71 -40.10 16.65 -5.10
N SER A 72 -40.35 17.56 -4.16
CA SER A 72 -40.95 17.32 -2.84
C SER A 72 -42.05 16.23 -2.84
N ASP A 73 -41.80 15.16 -2.07
CA ASP A 73 -42.68 14.01 -1.77
C ASP A 73 -43.55 13.46 -2.91
N THR A 74 -43.04 13.49 -4.15
CA THR A 74 -43.66 12.75 -5.24
C THR A 74 -43.21 11.28 -5.21
N PRO A 75 -44.10 10.30 -5.44
CA PRO A 75 -43.70 8.89 -5.56
C PRO A 75 -42.60 8.65 -6.62
N MET A 76 -42.60 9.47 -7.67
CA MET A 76 -41.58 9.44 -8.71
C MET A 76 -40.21 9.90 -8.19
N GLY A 77 -40.16 11.01 -7.44
CA GLY A 77 -38.93 11.51 -6.83
C GLY A 77 -38.32 10.51 -5.83
N THR A 78 -39.16 9.83 -5.03
CA THR A 78 -38.69 8.78 -4.11
C THR A 78 -38.09 7.59 -4.85
N ALA A 79 -38.69 7.16 -5.96
CA ALA A 79 -38.17 6.04 -6.76
C ALA A 79 -36.84 6.39 -7.44
N GLU A 80 -36.68 7.64 -7.88
CA GLU A 80 -35.44 8.15 -8.49
C GLU A 80 -34.32 8.25 -7.45
N LEU A 81 -34.60 8.83 -6.28
CA LEU A 81 -33.65 8.91 -5.16
C LEU A 81 -33.17 7.52 -4.74
N HIS A 82 -34.09 6.55 -4.62
CA HIS A 82 -33.72 5.18 -4.25
C HIS A 82 -32.79 4.56 -5.31
N ARG A 83 -33.09 4.72 -6.60
CA ARG A 83 -32.23 4.22 -7.68
C ARG A 83 -30.84 4.87 -7.65
N PHE A 84 -30.77 6.17 -7.42
CA PHE A 84 -29.53 6.90 -7.27
C PHE A 84 -28.70 6.38 -6.09
N LEU A 85 -29.30 6.24 -4.91
CA LEU A 85 -28.63 5.75 -3.71
C LEU A 85 -28.12 4.31 -3.86
N LEU A 86 -28.90 3.43 -4.50
CA LEU A 86 -28.46 2.06 -4.81
C LEU A 86 -27.21 2.06 -5.71
N ALA A 87 -27.18 2.90 -6.74
CA ALA A 87 -26.01 3.04 -7.60
C ALA A 87 -24.79 3.55 -6.81
N LYS A 88 -24.97 4.50 -5.90
CA LYS A 88 -23.88 4.99 -5.03
C LYS A 88 -23.39 3.93 -4.05
N GLN A 89 -24.28 3.13 -3.48
CA GLN A 89 -23.90 2.01 -2.62
C GLN A 89 -23.04 0.99 -3.37
N GLN A 90 -23.40 0.67 -4.62
CA GLN A 90 -22.58 -0.22 -5.46
C GLN A 90 -21.20 0.38 -5.75
N GLN A 91 -21.12 1.68 -6.07
CA GLN A 91 -19.84 2.36 -6.29
C GLN A 91 -18.95 2.33 -5.04
N ILE A 92 -19.52 2.59 -3.86
CA ILE A 92 -18.82 2.49 -2.57
C ILE A 92 -18.30 1.06 -2.36
N ALA A 93 -19.15 0.05 -2.58
CA ALA A 93 -18.76 -1.35 -2.41
C ALA A 93 -17.58 -1.73 -3.33
N THR A 94 -17.58 -1.25 -4.58
CA THR A 94 -16.46 -1.45 -5.51
C THR A 94 -15.17 -0.79 -5.00
N ILE A 95 -15.23 0.47 -4.55
CA ILE A 95 -14.06 1.17 -3.99
C ILE A 95 -13.50 0.41 -2.78
N LEU A 96 -14.36 -0.05 -1.88
CA LEU A 96 -13.93 -0.79 -0.70
C LEU A 96 -13.30 -2.15 -1.06
N ALA A 97 -13.85 -2.85 -2.05
CA ALA A 97 -13.28 -4.11 -2.54
C ALA A 97 -11.90 -3.90 -3.17
N GLU A 98 -11.72 -2.83 -3.96
CA GLU A 98 -10.42 -2.44 -4.53
C GLU A 98 -9.40 -2.12 -3.42
N ALA A 99 -9.79 -1.31 -2.44
CA ALA A 99 -8.95 -0.97 -1.30
C ALA A 99 -8.54 -2.21 -0.48
N GLN A 100 -9.46 -3.15 -0.26
CA GLN A 100 -9.17 -4.40 0.44
C GLN A 100 -8.22 -5.30 -0.35
N ALA A 101 -8.41 -5.41 -1.66
CA ALA A 101 -7.51 -6.16 -2.54
C ALA A 101 -6.11 -5.55 -2.54
N ASP A 102 -6.02 -4.22 -2.59
CA ASP A 102 -4.75 -3.50 -2.52
C ASP A 102 -4.01 -3.71 -1.19
N ALA A 103 -4.72 -3.57 -0.07
CA ALA A 103 -4.16 -3.85 1.25
C ALA A 103 -3.64 -5.29 1.37
N SER A 104 -4.35 -6.26 0.78
CA SER A 104 -3.93 -7.67 0.77
C SER A 104 -2.65 -7.87 -0.04
N ARG A 105 -2.54 -7.27 -1.24
CA ARG A 105 -1.31 -7.31 -2.05
C ARG A 105 -0.11 -6.72 -1.32
N ARG A 106 -0.30 -5.58 -0.67
CA ARG A 106 0.80 -4.91 0.07
C ARG A 106 1.25 -5.70 1.28
N ARG A 107 0.34 -6.34 2.01
CA ARG A 107 0.69 -7.29 3.08
C ARG A 107 1.54 -8.44 2.56
N GLU A 108 1.22 -8.98 1.40
CA GLU A 108 2.02 -10.03 0.77
C GLU A 108 3.41 -9.52 0.39
N GLN A 109 3.52 -8.32 -0.19
CA GLN A 109 4.80 -7.69 -0.51
C GLN A 109 5.66 -7.47 0.75
N LEU A 110 5.07 -6.95 1.83
CA LEU A 110 5.76 -6.79 3.11
C LEU A 110 6.19 -8.12 3.72
N ALA A 111 5.35 -9.16 3.61
CA ALA A 111 5.71 -10.49 4.06
C ALA A 111 6.95 -11.00 3.31
N ARG A 112 7.01 -10.81 1.98
CA ARG A 112 8.17 -11.14 1.13
C ARG A 112 9.46 -10.47 1.58
N LEU A 113 9.41 -9.19 1.97
CA LEU A 113 10.58 -8.50 2.55
C LEU A 113 11.03 -9.07 3.90
N ASN A 114 10.13 -9.68 4.66
CA ASN A 114 10.44 -10.28 5.96
C ASN A 114 10.95 -11.74 5.87
N TYR A 115 10.72 -12.43 4.74
CA TYR A 115 11.22 -13.80 4.51
C TYR A 115 12.76 -13.94 4.48
N PRO A 116 13.58 -13.02 3.92
CA PRO A 116 15.04 -13.16 3.98
C PRO A 116 15.59 -13.18 5.42
N ASN A 117 14.91 -12.55 6.39
CA ASN A 117 15.36 -12.50 7.80
C ASN A 117 15.13 -13.80 8.60
N ARG A 118 14.41 -14.80 8.07
CA ARG A 118 14.11 -16.06 8.78
C ARG A 118 15.04 -17.22 8.46
N LEU A 119 15.79 -17.17 7.36
CA LEU A 119 16.68 -18.27 6.94
C LEU A 119 18.11 -18.15 7.50
N ASP A 120 18.44 -17.02 8.13
CA ASP A 120 19.77 -16.74 8.71
C ASP A 120 19.82 -16.89 10.24
N ARG A 121 18.93 -17.68 10.86
CA ARG A 121 18.99 -18.01 12.31
C ARG A 121 19.36 -19.46 12.58
#